data_AF-A0A0A7PGD4-F1
#
_entry.id   AF-A0A0A7PGD4-F1
#
_cell.length_a   1.000
_cell.length_b   1.000
_cell.length_c   1.000
_cell.angle_alpha   90.00
_cell.angle_beta   90.00
_cell.angle_gamma   90.00
#
_symmetry.space_group_name_H-M   'P 1'
#
loop_
_entity.id
_entity.type
_entity.pdbx_description
1 polymer ?
#
loop_
_entity_poly.entity_id
_entity_poly.type
_entity_poly.pdbx_seq_one_letter_code
_entity_poly.pdbx_strand_id
1 'polypeptide(L)'
;MMDRKSREQRLQLWRAERAVDRLPRMTRKVFLAIRVEELSYSEIAARFGISIADVEAHFAVALRILKKVMDEKDPWWWRFRR
;
A
#
# COMPACT_ATOMS: atom_id res chain seq x y z
N MET A 1 -30.04 -4.17 11.04
CA MET A 1 -28.70 -4.31 11.64
C MET A 1 -27.83 -3.16 11.16
N MET A 2 -27.63 -2.14 11.99
CA MET A 2 -26.81 -0.96 11.64
C MET A 2 -25.33 -1.21 11.96
N ASP A 3 -24.47 -0.83 11.01
CA ASP A 3 -23.01 -0.85 11.06
C ASP A 3 -22.45 -0.25 12.37
N ARG A 4 -22.04 -1.10 13.31
CA ARG A 4 -21.32 -0.69 14.53
C ARG A 4 -19.82 -0.54 14.27
N LYS A 5 -19.39 -0.04 13.12
CA LYS A 5 -17.99 0.37 13.02
C LYS A 5 -17.75 1.54 13.97
N SER A 6 -16.80 1.38 14.88
CA SER A 6 -16.38 2.45 15.78
C SER A 6 -15.95 3.67 14.96
N ARG A 7 -16.13 4.88 15.49
CA ARG A 7 -15.62 6.12 14.87
C ARG A 7 -14.14 6.00 14.52
N GLU A 8 -13.37 5.31 15.36
CA GLU A 8 -11.96 5.02 15.15
C GLU A 8 -11.73 4.12 13.93
N GLN A 9 -12.49 3.02 13.80
CA GLN A 9 -12.39 2.12 12.65
C GLN A 9 -12.73 2.84 11.33
N ARG A 10 -13.74 3.71 11.34
CA ARG A 10 -14.07 4.55 10.18
C ARG A 10 -12.94 5.51 9.83
N LEU A 11 -12.30 6.12 10.83
CA LEU A 11 -11.15 7.00 10.62
C LEU A 11 -9.95 6.24 10.06
N GLN A 12 -9.66 5.04 10.57
CA GLN A 12 -8.58 4.19 10.08
C GLN A 12 -8.82 3.77 8.62
N LEU A 13 -10.05 3.36 8.28
CA LEU A 13 -10.42 3.02 6.91
C LEU A 13 -10.25 4.23 5.98
N TRP A 14 -10.74 5.40 6.38
CA TRP A 14 -10.59 6.63 5.61
C TRP A 14 -9.11 7.00 5.38
N ARG A 15 -8.24 6.82 6.39
CA ARG A 15 -6.79 7.05 6.24
C ARG A 15 -6.17 6.06 5.24
N ALA A 16 -6.56 4.80 5.30
CA ALA A 16 -6.08 3.76 4.38
C ALA A 16 -6.50 4.06 2.94
N GLU A 17 -7.77 4.41 2.70
CA GLU A 17 -8.27 4.81 1.38
C GLU A 17 -7.48 5.99 0.82
N ARG A 18 -7.28 7.04 1.64
CA ARG A 18 -6.48 8.21 1.25
C ARG A 18 -5.01 7.87 0.98
N ALA A 19 -4.45 6.89 1.66
CA ALA A 19 -3.08 6.43 1.40
C ALA A 19 -2.99 5.73 0.04
N VAL A 20 -3.96 4.88 -0.30
CA VAL A 20 -4.05 4.20 -1.60
C VAL A 20 -4.27 5.20 -2.74
N ASP A 21 -5.08 6.22 -2.52
CA ASP A 21 -5.29 7.31 -3.49
C ASP A 21 -4.01 8.11 -3.78
N ARG A 22 -3.08 8.20 -2.83
CA ARG A 22 -1.80 8.90 -3.01
C ARG A 22 -0.77 8.08 -3.79
N LEU A 23 -1.02 6.79 -4.03
CA LEU A 23 -0.11 5.96 -4.80
C LEU A 23 -0.06 6.41 -6.27
N PRO A 24 1.13 6.49 -6.88
CA PRO A 24 1.27 6.64 -8.33
C PRO A 24 0.51 5.55 -9.08
N ARG A 25 0.02 5.85 -10.30
CA ARG A 25 -0.90 4.96 -11.04
C ARG A 25 -0.44 3.50 -11.10
N MET A 26 0.83 3.24 -11.49
CA MET A 26 1.34 1.87 -11.59
C MET A 26 1.52 1.22 -10.21
N THR A 27 2.09 1.96 -9.26
CA THR A 27 2.23 1.52 -7.86
C THR A 27 0.88 1.13 -7.25
N ARG A 28 -0.19 1.89 -7.52
CA ARG A 28 -1.54 1.56 -7.05
C ARG A 28 -2.04 0.26 -7.66
N LYS A 29 -1.86 0.06 -8.97
CA LYS A 29 -2.25 -1.17 -9.66
C LYS A 29 -1.55 -2.39 -9.07
N VAL A 30 -0.23 -2.31 -8.90
CA VAL A 30 0.57 -3.38 -8.29
C VAL A 30 0.12 -3.68 -6.85
N PHE A 31 -0.08 -2.65 -6.04
CA PHE A 31 -0.54 -2.82 -4.66
C PHE A 31 -1.91 -3.50 -4.56
N LEU A 32 -2.89 -3.06 -5.37
CA LEU A 32 -4.23 -3.64 -5.40
C LEU A 32 -4.21 -5.08 -5.94
N ALA A 33 -3.41 -5.35 -6.97
CA ALA A 33 -3.24 -6.70 -7.49
C ALA A 33 -2.74 -7.67 -6.42
N ILE A 34 -1.79 -7.25 -5.57
CA ILE A 34 -1.29 -8.09 -4.46
C ILE A 34 -2.33 -8.20 -3.34
N ARG A 35 -2.94 -7.09 -2.91
CA ARG A 35 -3.69 -7.03 -1.65
C ARG A 35 -5.18 -7.31 -1.78
N VAL A 36 -5.75 -7.14 -2.97
CA VAL A 36 -7.19 -7.30 -3.24
C VAL A 36 -7.41 -8.48 -4.17
N GLU A 37 -6.59 -8.60 -5.21
CA GLU A 37 -6.71 -9.69 -6.20
C GLU A 37 -5.84 -10.90 -5.86
N GLU A 38 -5.00 -10.81 -4.81
CA GLU A 38 -4.13 -11.88 -4.30
C GLU A 38 -3.18 -12.48 -5.35
N LEU A 39 -2.80 -11.69 -6.36
CA LEU A 39 -1.89 -12.12 -7.42
C LEU A 39 -0.44 -12.19 -6.94
N SER A 40 0.29 -13.18 -7.45
CA SER A 40 1.73 -13.32 -7.28
C SER A 40 2.51 -12.29 -8.11
N TYR A 41 3.78 -12.08 -7.79
CA TYR A 41 4.59 -11.07 -8.48
C TYR A 41 4.84 -11.42 -9.94
N SER A 42 4.95 -12.72 -10.27
CA SER A 42 5.08 -13.20 -11.64
C SER A 42 3.81 -12.97 -12.47
N GLU A 43 2.63 -13.19 -11.89
CA GLU A 43 1.35 -12.91 -12.55
C GLU A 43 1.18 -11.41 -12.81
N ILE A 44 1.59 -10.56 -11.87
CA ILE A 44 1.55 -9.10 -12.00
C ILE A 44 2.54 -8.61 -13.07
N ALA A 45 3.76 -9.14 -13.05
CA ALA A 45 4.78 -8.85 -14.05
C ALA A 45 4.27 -9.18 -15.46
N ALA A 46 3.70 -10.37 -15.65
CA ALA A 46 3.09 -10.79 -16.90
C ALA A 46 1.91 -9.90 -17.31
N ARG A 47 1.00 -9.58 -16.36
CA ARG A 47 -0.19 -8.77 -16.62
C ARG A 47 0.11 -7.34 -17.06
N PHE A 48 1.12 -6.71 -16.47
CA PHE A 48 1.46 -5.31 -16.75
C PHE A 48 2.64 -5.14 -17.70
N GLY A 49 3.27 -6.23 -18.14
CA GLY A 49 4.41 -6.20 -19.06
C GLY A 49 5.65 -5.54 -18.45
N ILE A 50 5.90 -5.78 -17.16
CA ILE A 50 7.04 -5.24 -16.40
C ILE A 50 7.86 -6.37 -15.80
N SER A 51 9.08 -6.08 -15.33
CA SER A 51 9.89 -7.10 -14.66
C SER A 51 9.38 -7.38 -13.24
N ILE A 52 9.71 -8.56 -12.68
CA ILE A 52 9.43 -8.86 -11.27
C ILE A 52 10.12 -7.84 -10.34
N ALA A 53 11.32 -7.36 -10.71
CA ALA A 53 12.01 -6.31 -9.96
C ALA A 53 11.25 -4.96 -9.98
N ASP A 54 10.59 -4.63 -11.10
CA ASP A 54 9.71 -3.46 -11.15
C ASP A 54 8.48 -3.63 -10.25
N VAL A 55 7.91 -4.84 -10.19
CA VAL A 55 6.81 -5.16 -9.26
C VAL A 55 7.26 -4.95 -7.81
N GLU A 56 8.43 -5.46 -7.43
CA GLU A 56 9.04 -5.26 -6.12
C GLU A 56 9.24 -3.77 -5.80
N ALA A 57 9.83 -3.02 -6.74
CA ALA A 57 10.08 -1.59 -6.57
C ALA A 57 8.77 -0.81 -6.40
N HIS A 58 7.76 -1.09 -7.22
CA HIS A 58 6.44 -0.49 -7.08
C HIS A 58 5.80 -0.84 -5.74
N PHE A 59 5.86 -2.10 -5.31
CA PHE A 59 5.28 -2.51 -4.04
C PHE A 59 6.00 -1.89 -2.84
N ALA A 60 7.33 -1.81 -2.86
CA ALA A 60 8.11 -1.12 -1.85
C ALA A 60 7.75 0.37 -1.74
N VAL A 61 7.57 1.05 -2.88
CA VAL A 61 7.07 2.44 -2.92
C VAL A 61 5.67 2.55 -2.31
N ALA A 62 4.79 1.58 -2.57
CA ALA A 62 3.46 1.55 -1.97
C ALA A 62 3.54 1.50 -0.44
N LEU A 63 4.27 0.52 0.09
CA LEU A 63 4.43 0.33 1.54
C LEU A 63 5.02 1.56 2.23
N ARG A 64 6.00 2.23 1.61
CA ARG A 64 6.59 3.47 2.14
C ARG A 64 5.56 4.60 2.23
N ILE A 65 4.72 4.77 1.20
CA ILE A 65 3.68 5.81 1.20
C ILE A 65 2.59 5.49 2.21
N LEU A 66 2.13 4.23 2.25
CA LEU A 66 1.13 3.74 3.21
C LEU A 66 1.60 3.95 4.64
N LYS A 67 2.84 3.54 4.96
CA LYS A 67 3.46 3.79 6.27
C LYS A 67 3.42 5.27 6.61
N LYS A 68 3.91 6.15 5.74
CA LYS A 68 3.94 7.61 6.00
C LYS A 68 2.56 8.21 6.26
N VAL A 69 1.51 7.69 5.64
CA VAL A 69 0.13 8.22 5.78
C VAL A 69 -0.56 7.66 7.02
N MET A 70 -0.23 6.42 7.40
CA MET A 70 -0.82 5.74 8.55
C MET A 70 -0.06 5.98 9.86
N ASP A 71 1.23 6.29 9.79
CA ASP A 71 2.09 6.51 10.95
C ASP A 71 1.98 7.97 11.41
N GLU A 72 1.46 8.18 12.63
CA GLU A 72 1.23 9.51 13.21
C GLU A 72 2.49 10.04 13.93
N LYS A 73 3.50 9.19 14.17
CA LYS A 73 4.77 9.53 14.84
C LYS A 73 5.91 8.67 14.27
N ASP A 74 6.61 9.16 13.25
CA ASP A 74 7.83 8.53 12.72
C ASP A 74 9.05 9.03 13.53
N PRO A 75 9.61 8.25 14.48
CA PRO A 75 10.75 8.69 15.26
C PRO A 75 12.04 8.45 14.44
N TRP A 76 12.89 9.47 14.41
CA TRP A 76 14.12 9.59 13.61
C TRP A 76 15.12 8.42 13.64
N TRP A 77 15.05 7.53 14.64
CA TRP A 77 15.98 6.41 14.83
C TRP A 77 15.72 5.19 13.91
N TRP A 78 14.59 5.10 13.22
CA TRP A 78 14.25 3.96 12.34
C TRP A 78 15.03 3.94 11.00
N ARG A 79 15.76 5.01 10.66
CA ARG A 79 16.44 5.16 9.36
C ARG A 79 17.88 4.60 9.33
N PHE A 80 18.36 4.00 10.42
CA PHE A 80 19.79 3.61 10.58
C PHE A 80 20.04 2.14 10.96
N ARG A 81 19.05 1.24 10.92
CA ARG A 81 19.34 -0.20 11.03
C ARG A 81 19.72 -0.77 9.66
N ARG A 82 21.02 -0.65 9.37
CA ARG A 82 21.74 -1.41 8.34
C ARG A 82 21.97 -2.84 8.81
#